data_AF-A0A951ZEL5-F1
#
_entry.id   AF-A0A951ZEL5-F1
#
_cell.length_a   1.000
_cell.length_b   1.000
_cell.length_c   1.000
_cell.angle_alpha   90.00
_cell.angle_beta   90.00
_cell.angle_gamma   90.00
#
_symmetry.space_group_name_H-M   'P 1'
#
loop_
_entity.id
_entity.type
_entity.pdbx_description
1 polymer ?
#
loop_
_entity_poly.entity_id
_entity_poly.type
_entity_poly.pdbx_seq_one_letter_code
_entity_poly.pdbx_strand_id
1 'polypeptide(L)'
;MMSQVLKWVVIIAIILGGLGYTAGVTPSAKPAMTNMRPECPHDWGEFLVARPQKGGGYDHSVGVADTEGAGTVVAVDGGPDAPYGFKLPNATSNVPEYHDCQRMRLESAAAPSYGSLIAVFAGDSLRDMDSTVFAEPRPAAEVFVPEPGGYDKLLIVNTFSCLVLQRVKHDDWKAWMVPVQRQNQCAQAFTAANLKPAFELSVVATTPSAGQVVPAVARWDWDAKAKTQLIGVRCAEQWCTVGPKGLTPSESYIATGMIADAAANFEIKGYYDEQQLAEFPGGVLTPATNVGTLVPSAQLGAAIAPKNFTAYNGTWVHVADVYMRREAGSYEKSLNFIGDPVGPPKGEHAEIWLCRSGDTRCRPDMPFLYFRSRCHASTADGATWYAKITRPGAKTKYFCTVYRPHAGAQIPPVARWRWRTDDEGVWVSCPEGCCETNADQ
;
A
#
# COMPACT_ATOMS: atom_id res chain seq x y z
N MET A 1 -14.34 -22.97 -68.40
CA MET A 1 -13.22 -23.42 -67.53
C MET A 1 -12.26 -22.31 -67.10
N MET A 2 -12.13 -21.19 -67.84
CA MET A 2 -11.20 -20.08 -67.51
C MET A 2 -11.57 -19.24 -66.25
N SER A 3 -12.81 -19.30 -65.77
CA SER A 3 -13.29 -18.47 -64.64
C SER A 3 -12.93 -19.02 -63.25
N GLN A 4 -12.74 -20.34 -63.12
CA GLN A 4 -12.38 -20.97 -61.84
C GLN A 4 -10.90 -20.80 -61.50
N VAL A 5 -10.02 -20.82 -62.51
CA VAL A 5 -8.57 -20.67 -62.32
C VAL A 5 -8.22 -19.26 -61.83
N LEU A 6 -8.91 -18.23 -62.33
CA LEU A 6 -8.67 -16.85 -61.92
C LEU A 6 -9.05 -16.59 -60.44
N LYS A 7 -10.08 -17.27 -59.93
CA LYS A 7 -10.48 -17.16 -58.51
C LYS A 7 -9.43 -17.76 -57.57
N TRP A 8 -8.83 -18.89 -57.94
CA TRP A 8 -7.77 -19.51 -57.14
C TRP A 8 -6.47 -18.70 -57.15
N VAL A 9 -6.12 -18.06 -58.27
CA VAL A 9 -4.94 -17.19 -58.36
C VAL A 9 -5.08 -15.95 -57.47
N VAL A 10 -6.28 -15.34 -57.39
CA VAL A 10 -6.52 -14.17 -56.51
C VAL A 10 -6.49 -14.56 -55.03
N ILE A 11 -7.05 -15.72 -54.66
CA ILE A 11 -7.02 -16.19 -53.26
C ILE A 11 -5.60 -16.53 -52.83
N ILE A 12 -4.79 -17.17 -53.69
CA ILE A 12 -3.39 -17.47 -53.40
C ILE A 12 -2.56 -16.18 -53.31
N ALA A 13 -2.82 -15.17 -54.14
CA ALA A 13 -2.14 -13.88 -54.04
C ALA A 13 -2.48 -13.11 -52.76
N ILE A 14 -3.70 -13.22 -52.23
CA ILE A 14 -4.10 -12.60 -50.96
C ILE A 14 -3.46 -13.35 -49.77
N ILE A 15 -3.40 -14.68 -49.81
CA ILE A 15 -2.77 -15.49 -48.76
C ILE A 15 -1.25 -15.28 -48.75
N LEU A 16 -0.61 -15.19 -49.92
CA LEU A 16 0.83 -14.93 -50.02
C LEU A 16 1.19 -13.46 -49.76
N GLY A 17 0.32 -12.50 -50.09
CA GLY A 17 0.48 -11.09 -49.76
C GLY A 17 0.31 -10.79 -48.27
N GLY A 18 -0.51 -11.58 -47.55
CA GLY A 18 -0.68 -11.49 -46.10
C GLY A 18 0.47 -12.07 -45.27
N LEU A 19 1.36 -12.87 -45.88
CA LEU A 19 2.50 -13.50 -45.22
C LEU A 19 3.82 -12.70 -45.35
N GLY A 20 3.80 -11.55 -46.04
CA GLY A 20 5.00 -10.84 -46.49
C GLY A 20 5.43 -9.60 -45.70
N TYR A 21 4.85 -9.29 -44.54
CA TYR A 21 5.25 -8.10 -43.75
C TYR A 21 5.01 -8.23 -42.24
N THR A 22 5.45 -9.33 -41.62
CA THR A 22 5.84 -9.26 -40.21
C THR A 22 7.27 -8.73 -40.16
N ALA A 23 7.43 -7.42 -40.36
CA ALA A 23 8.64 -6.74 -39.91
C ALA A 23 8.85 -7.18 -38.46
N GLY A 24 9.94 -7.90 -38.20
CA GLY A 24 10.26 -8.42 -36.88
C GLY A 24 10.33 -7.26 -35.91
N VAL A 25 9.23 -7.01 -35.21
CA VAL A 25 9.25 -6.29 -33.95
C VAL A 25 9.96 -7.25 -33.01
N THR A 26 11.28 -7.19 -33.00
CA THR A 26 12.07 -7.71 -31.89
C THR A 26 11.38 -7.19 -30.64
N PRO A 27 10.92 -8.06 -29.72
CA PRO A 27 10.35 -7.61 -28.47
C PRO A 27 11.34 -6.62 -27.89
N SER A 28 10.92 -5.35 -27.80
CA SER A 28 11.73 -4.28 -27.24
C SER A 28 12.19 -4.82 -25.89
N ALA A 29 13.49 -5.05 -25.75
CA ALA A 29 14.06 -5.52 -24.50
C ALA A 29 13.55 -4.54 -23.44
N LYS A 30 12.78 -5.04 -22.45
CA LYS A 30 12.34 -4.22 -21.31
C LYS A 30 13.60 -3.46 -20.86
N PRO A 31 13.62 -2.11 -20.90
CA PRO A 31 14.80 -1.36 -20.50
C PRO A 31 15.21 -1.88 -19.13
N ALA A 32 16.51 -2.20 -18.97
CA ALA A 32 17.01 -2.80 -17.74
C ALA A 32 16.63 -1.89 -16.58
N MET A 33 15.62 -2.30 -15.79
CA MET A 33 15.00 -1.57 -14.68
C MET A 33 15.94 -1.48 -13.47
N THR A 34 17.22 -1.22 -13.70
CA THR A 34 18.31 -1.39 -12.72
C THR A 34 18.41 -0.25 -11.71
N ASN A 35 17.57 0.79 -11.81
CA ASN A 35 17.61 1.97 -10.94
C ASN A 35 16.24 2.39 -10.37
N MET A 36 15.17 1.61 -10.58
CA MET A 36 13.91 1.92 -9.88
C MET A 36 14.04 1.41 -8.45
N ARG A 37 14.19 2.35 -7.52
CA ARG A 37 14.39 2.08 -6.10
C ARG A 37 13.23 1.19 -5.62
N PRO A 38 13.53 0.11 -4.88
CA PRO A 38 12.48 -0.73 -4.31
C PRO A 38 11.56 0.10 -3.41
N GLU A 39 10.37 -0.49 -3.24
CA GLU A 39 9.19 -0.15 -2.45
C GLU A 39 9.45 0.42 -1.04
N CYS A 40 8.40 0.56 -0.22
CA CYS A 40 8.50 0.82 1.22
C CYS A 40 9.82 0.30 1.85
N PRO A 41 10.43 0.99 2.83
CA PRO A 41 11.73 0.62 3.39
C PRO A 41 11.93 -0.75 4.06
N HIS A 42 10.94 -1.64 4.05
CA HIS A 42 10.95 -2.93 4.74
C HIS A 42 12.12 -3.86 4.35
N ASP A 43 12.78 -3.65 3.21
CA ASP A 43 14.00 -4.36 2.78
C ASP A 43 15.27 -3.49 2.78
N TRP A 44 15.19 -2.24 3.26
CA TRP A 44 16.29 -1.28 3.19
C TRP A 44 17.24 -1.45 4.39
N GLY A 45 17.93 -2.58 4.41
CA GLY A 45 18.84 -2.98 5.48
C GLY A 45 19.99 -2.00 5.78
N GLU A 46 20.24 -1.01 4.92
CA GLU A 46 21.08 0.18 5.15
C GLU A 46 21.12 1.00 3.85
N PHE A 47 20.42 2.13 3.75
CA PHE A 47 20.58 3.05 2.61
C PHE A 47 21.36 4.30 3.05
N LEU A 48 22.37 4.67 2.27
CA LEU A 48 22.99 5.98 2.33
C LEU A 48 22.17 6.91 1.44
N VAL A 49 21.35 7.78 2.02
CA VAL A 49 20.66 8.81 1.23
C VAL A 49 21.74 9.66 0.55
N ALA A 50 21.79 9.59 -0.80
CA ALA A 50 22.72 10.38 -1.57
C ALA A 50 22.46 11.86 -1.26
N ARG A 51 23.49 12.59 -0.84
CA ARG A 51 23.38 14.02 -0.56
C ARG A 51 22.84 14.71 -1.81
N PRO A 52 21.92 15.70 -1.68
CA PRO A 52 21.71 16.65 -2.74
C PRO A 52 23.07 17.22 -3.13
N GLN A 53 23.47 17.10 -4.40
CA GLN A 53 24.74 17.70 -4.83
C GLN A 53 24.65 19.20 -4.59
N LYS A 54 25.64 19.75 -3.88
CA LYS A 54 25.71 21.14 -3.39
C LYS A 54 25.87 22.19 -4.51
N GLY A 55 25.43 21.91 -5.73
CA GLY A 55 25.72 22.70 -6.94
C GLY A 55 24.53 22.98 -7.87
N GLY A 56 23.32 22.51 -7.57
CA GLY A 56 22.11 22.89 -8.31
C GLY A 56 21.22 23.75 -7.43
N GLY A 57 21.07 25.04 -7.77
CA GLY A 57 20.19 25.98 -7.07
C GLY A 57 18.70 25.62 -7.23
N TYR A 58 18.27 24.53 -6.61
CA TYR A 58 16.86 24.27 -6.35
C TYR A 58 16.50 24.95 -5.02
N ASP A 59 16.20 26.24 -5.13
CA ASP A 59 15.52 26.99 -4.07
C ASP A 59 14.06 26.51 -4.04
N HIS A 60 13.77 25.50 -3.22
CA HIS A 60 12.40 25.15 -2.86
C HIS A 60 11.94 26.05 -1.71
N SER A 61 11.96 27.36 -1.91
CA SER A 61 11.01 28.23 -1.22
C SER A 61 9.63 27.88 -1.79
N VAL A 62 8.90 26.98 -1.12
CA VAL A 62 7.46 26.83 -1.37
C VAL A 62 6.84 28.17 -1.02
N GLY A 63 6.54 28.97 -2.04
CA GLY A 63 5.77 30.19 -1.90
C GLY A 63 4.35 29.81 -1.49
N VAL A 64 4.13 29.63 -0.19
CA VAL A 64 2.78 29.59 0.38
C VAL A 64 2.23 31.00 0.19
N ALA A 65 1.29 31.16 -0.73
CA ALA A 65 0.65 32.44 -0.98
C ALA A 65 0.10 33.01 0.34
N ASP A 66 0.48 34.25 0.63
CA ASP A 66 0.13 35.02 1.82
C ASP A 66 -1.36 34.89 2.15
N THR A 67 -1.68 33.99 3.08
CA THR A 67 -2.88 34.04 3.88
C THR A 67 -2.41 34.12 5.33
N GLU A 68 -2.79 35.20 5.99
CA GLU A 68 -2.31 35.65 7.29
C GLU A 68 -2.28 34.48 8.30
N GLY A 69 -1.07 33.99 8.59
CA GLY A 69 -0.85 32.87 9.53
C GLY A 69 0.31 31.91 9.21
N ALA A 70 1.07 32.12 8.12
CA ALA A 70 2.13 31.19 7.70
C ALA A 70 3.39 31.24 8.59
N GLY A 71 3.71 30.11 9.22
CA GLY A 71 5.03 29.87 9.79
C GLY A 71 6.07 29.71 8.69
N THR A 72 7.24 30.34 8.84
CA THR A 72 8.37 30.22 7.91
C THR A 72 8.82 28.75 7.82
N VAL A 73 8.78 28.16 6.63
CA VAL A 73 9.40 26.85 6.38
C VAL A 73 10.91 27.06 6.44
N VAL A 74 11.54 26.65 7.54
CA VAL A 74 12.98 26.73 7.70
C VAL A 74 13.60 25.64 6.82
N ALA A 75 14.33 26.05 5.78
CA ALA A 75 15.26 25.16 5.09
C ALA A 75 16.30 24.70 6.13
N VAL A 76 16.33 23.40 6.43
CA VAL A 76 17.16 22.90 7.51
C VAL A 76 18.47 22.38 6.93
N ASP A 77 19.56 23.05 7.29
CA ASP A 77 20.92 22.66 6.90
C ASP A 77 21.38 21.42 7.68
N GLY A 78 21.47 20.29 6.99
CA GLY A 78 22.14 19.09 7.49
C GLY A 78 23.65 19.26 7.48
N GLY A 79 24.29 19.19 8.66
CA GLY A 79 25.75 19.28 8.80
C GLY A 79 26.53 18.20 8.02
N PRO A 80 27.80 18.46 7.66
CA PRO A 80 28.52 17.75 6.59
C PRO A 80 29.06 16.35 6.89
N ASP A 81 28.89 15.77 8.09
CA ASP A 81 29.73 14.60 8.51
C ASP A 81 28.99 13.37 9.06
N ALA A 82 27.65 13.30 9.00
CA ALA A 82 26.93 12.08 9.36
C ALA A 82 26.37 11.37 8.11
N PRO A 83 26.71 10.10 7.83
CA PRO A 83 25.91 9.32 6.89
C PRO A 83 24.48 9.27 7.44
N TYR A 84 23.49 9.65 6.63
CA TYR A 84 22.07 9.45 6.92
C TYR A 84 21.76 7.95 6.80
N GLY A 85 22.35 7.15 7.69
CA GLY A 85 22.04 5.74 7.83
C GLY A 85 20.64 5.64 8.40
N PHE A 86 19.70 5.20 7.58
CA PHE A 86 18.37 4.82 8.01
C PHE A 86 18.51 3.52 8.83
N LYS A 87 18.46 3.63 10.15
CA LYS A 87 18.17 2.47 11.00
C LYS A 87 16.69 2.54 11.31
N LEU A 88 15.91 1.64 10.71
CA LEU A 88 14.53 1.35 11.13
C LEU A 88 14.59 1.02 12.62
N PRO A 89 14.25 1.98 13.51
CA PRO A 89 14.72 1.93 14.89
C PRO A 89 13.88 0.99 15.75
N ASN A 90 12.74 0.55 15.22
CA ASN A 90 11.63 0.05 16.00
C ASN A 90 11.11 -1.28 15.46
N ALA A 91 10.55 -2.10 16.36
CA ALA A 91 10.04 -3.43 16.04
C ALA A 91 8.90 -3.42 15.00
N THR A 92 8.16 -2.31 14.90
CA THR A 92 7.03 -2.14 13.97
C THR A 92 7.43 -1.60 12.60
N SER A 93 8.50 -0.81 12.49
CA SER A 93 8.89 -0.16 11.23
C SER A 93 9.37 -1.14 10.16
N ASN A 94 9.80 -2.34 10.56
CA ASN A 94 10.20 -3.43 9.66
C ASN A 94 9.04 -4.37 9.28
N VAL A 95 7.82 -4.09 9.74
CA VAL A 95 6.66 -4.96 9.57
C VAL A 95 5.66 -4.28 8.63
N PRO A 96 5.56 -4.71 7.36
CA PRO A 96 4.66 -4.16 6.35
C PRO A 96 3.24 -3.81 6.82
N GLU A 97 2.62 -4.61 7.67
CA GLU A 97 1.26 -4.35 8.12
C GLU A 97 1.11 -3.08 8.96
N TYR A 98 2.16 -2.62 9.63
CA TYR A 98 2.12 -1.44 10.50
C TYR A 98 2.24 -0.12 9.74
N HIS A 99 2.70 -0.16 8.50
CA HIS A 99 3.03 1.04 7.74
C HIS A 99 2.40 0.99 6.35
N ASP A 100 2.44 2.13 5.67
CA ASP A 100 1.93 2.26 4.31
C ASP A 100 2.84 3.09 3.44
N CYS A 101 2.96 2.76 2.15
CA CYS A 101 3.67 3.62 1.21
C CYS A 101 2.94 3.64 -0.10
N GLN A 102 2.70 4.84 -0.59
CA GLN A 102 1.94 5.07 -1.80
C GLN A 102 2.55 6.25 -2.56
N ARG A 103 2.41 6.25 -3.88
CA ARG A 103 2.67 7.46 -4.66
C ARG A 103 1.52 8.43 -4.50
N MET A 104 1.82 9.65 -4.06
CA MET A 104 0.80 10.64 -3.80
C MET A 104 0.10 11.03 -5.10
N ARG A 105 -1.23 10.96 -5.12
CA ARG A 105 -1.99 11.39 -6.28
C ARG A 105 -1.99 12.92 -6.39
N LEU A 106 -1.62 13.41 -7.56
CA LEU A 106 -1.68 14.81 -7.94
C LEU A 106 -2.81 14.98 -8.94
N GLU A 107 -3.84 15.74 -8.56
CA GLU A 107 -4.82 16.20 -9.54
C GLU A 107 -4.25 17.40 -10.29
N SER A 108 -4.23 17.31 -11.62
CA SER A 108 -3.96 18.45 -12.50
C SER A 108 -5.17 18.69 -13.40
N ALA A 109 -5.25 19.87 -14.01
CA ALA A 109 -6.32 20.20 -14.95
C ALA A 109 -6.31 19.33 -16.22
N ALA A 110 -5.17 18.72 -16.57
CA ALA A 110 -5.01 17.94 -17.79
C ALA A 110 -5.28 16.44 -17.57
N ALA A 111 -4.70 15.85 -16.52
CA ALA A 111 -4.92 14.46 -16.13
C ALA A 111 -4.41 14.19 -14.70
N PRO A 112 -4.99 13.20 -13.99
CA PRO A 112 -4.39 12.69 -12.75
C PRO A 112 -2.99 12.13 -13.01
N SER A 113 -2.07 12.38 -12.10
CA SER A 113 -0.71 11.83 -12.15
C SER A 113 -0.26 11.38 -10.76
N TYR A 114 0.79 10.56 -10.71
CA TYR A 114 1.46 10.23 -9.46
C TYR A 114 2.62 11.20 -9.22
N GLY A 115 2.70 11.69 -7.98
CA GLY A 115 3.83 12.43 -7.43
C GLY A 115 4.82 11.52 -6.71
N SER A 116 5.44 12.06 -5.66
CA SER A 116 6.43 11.34 -4.86
C SER A 116 5.85 10.10 -4.18
N LEU A 117 6.66 9.04 -4.12
CA LEU A 117 6.45 7.94 -3.18
C LEU A 117 6.65 8.45 -1.76
N ILE A 118 5.66 8.25 -0.88
CA ILE A 118 5.75 8.64 0.53
C ILE A 118 5.33 7.46 1.39
N ALA A 119 6.14 7.18 2.40
CA ALA A 119 5.88 6.17 3.41
C ALA A 119 5.34 6.80 4.69
N VAL A 120 4.44 6.10 5.38
CA VAL A 120 3.93 6.42 6.71
C VAL A 120 4.06 5.20 7.61
N PHE A 121 4.80 5.31 8.70
CA PHE A 121 5.03 4.26 9.68
C PHE A 121 4.25 4.56 10.95
N ALA A 122 3.44 3.61 11.41
CA ALA A 122 2.86 3.70 12.75
C ALA A 122 3.97 3.89 13.80
N GLY A 123 3.77 4.84 14.72
CA GLY A 123 4.62 4.97 15.89
C GLY A 123 4.40 3.79 16.84
N ASP A 124 5.46 3.30 17.48
CA ASP A 124 5.35 2.25 18.51
C ASP A 124 4.40 2.63 19.65
N SER A 125 4.36 3.94 19.96
CA SER A 125 3.46 4.57 20.92
C SER A 125 1.98 4.31 20.64
N LEU A 126 1.56 4.01 19.40
CA LEU A 126 0.15 3.79 19.06
C LEU A 126 -0.46 2.61 19.84
N ARG A 127 0.36 1.64 20.24
CA ARG A 127 -0.08 0.50 21.06
C ARG A 127 -0.37 0.91 22.50
N ASP A 128 0.34 1.92 22.98
CA ASP A 128 0.32 2.43 24.35
C ASP A 128 -0.51 3.73 24.48
N MET A 129 -1.10 4.21 23.38
CA MET A 129 -2.13 5.24 23.43
C MET A 129 -3.40 4.59 24.00
N ASP A 130 -3.51 4.63 25.33
CA ASP A 130 -4.72 4.28 26.08
C ASP A 130 -5.77 5.40 26.10
N SER A 131 -6.91 5.14 26.73
CA SER A 131 -8.09 6.02 26.78
C SER A 131 -7.89 7.36 27.49
N THR A 132 -6.71 7.61 28.05
CA THR A 132 -6.53 8.82 28.86
C THR A 132 -6.33 10.06 27.99
N VAL A 133 -6.81 11.20 28.50
CA VAL A 133 -6.48 12.52 27.94
C VAL A 133 -4.98 12.73 28.13
N PHE A 134 -4.25 12.88 27.03
CA PHE A 134 -2.81 13.15 27.08
C PHE A 134 -2.58 14.65 27.02
N ALA A 135 -2.14 15.22 28.15
CA ALA A 135 -1.81 16.64 28.25
C ALA A 135 -0.72 17.04 27.24
N GLU A 136 0.22 16.15 26.93
CA GLU A 136 1.31 16.40 25.99
C GLU A 136 1.07 15.74 24.62
N PRO A 137 1.44 16.41 23.51
CA PRO A 137 1.42 15.83 22.17
C PRO A 137 2.34 14.60 22.05
N ARG A 138 1.89 13.57 21.34
CA ARG A 138 2.62 12.30 21.13
C ARG A 138 2.80 12.00 19.65
N PRO A 139 3.96 11.45 19.23
CA PRO A 139 4.13 10.96 17.88
C PRO A 139 3.16 9.80 17.64
N ALA A 140 2.43 9.86 16.53
CA ALA A 140 1.49 8.84 16.08
C ALA A 140 2.00 8.11 14.83
N ALA A 141 2.72 8.83 13.96
CA ALA A 141 3.38 8.22 12.82
C ALA A 141 4.64 8.97 12.40
N GLU A 142 5.55 8.24 11.75
CA GLU A 142 6.70 8.78 11.05
C GLU A 142 6.37 8.80 9.56
N VAL A 143 6.63 9.91 8.88
CA VAL A 143 6.43 10.05 7.43
C VAL A 143 7.79 10.22 6.77
N PHE A 144 8.04 9.46 5.71
CA PHE A 144 9.31 9.47 5.02
C PHE A 144 9.15 9.60 3.51
N VAL A 145 9.94 10.50 2.91
CA VAL A 145 9.99 10.73 1.47
C VAL A 145 11.35 10.22 0.92
N PRO A 146 11.40 9.04 0.27
CA PRO A 146 12.64 8.46 -0.28
C PRO A 146 13.28 9.22 -1.44
N GLU A 147 12.53 10.07 -2.11
CA GLU A 147 12.93 10.76 -3.34
C GLU A 147 12.67 12.26 -3.23
N PRO A 148 13.37 13.10 -4.01
CA PRO A 148 13.07 14.53 -4.03
C PRO A 148 11.57 14.79 -4.32
N GLY A 149 10.96 15.63 -3.48
CA GLY A 149 9.57 16.04 -3.56
C GLY A 149 8.92 16.14 -2.18
N GLY A 150 7.64 15.79 -2.11
CA GLY A 150 6.84 15.97 -0.91
C GLY A 150 5.36 15.98 -1.22
N TYR A 151 4.58 16.45 -0.25
CA TYR A 151 3.14 16.61 -0.41
C TYR A 151 2.65 17.84 0.36
N ASP A 152 2.57 18.96 -0.35
CA ASP A 152 2.32 20.29 0.23
C ASP A 152 0.99 20.39 0.97
N LYS A 153 -0.04 19.64 0.55
CA LYS A 153 -1.36 19.66 1.20
C LYS A 153 -1.30 19.23 2.68
N LEU A 154 -0.32 18.43 3.05
CA LEU A 154 -0.07 17.98 4.43
C LEU A 154 1.24 18.55 5.01
N LEU A 155 1.90 19.48 4.29
CA LEU A 155 3.26 19.95 4.57
C LEU A 155 4.26 18.81 4.80
N ILE A 156 4.16 17.74 4.01
CA ILE A 156 5.16 16.68 4.02
C ILE A 156 6.32 17.16 3.15
N VAL A 157 7.48 17.38 3.79
CA VAL A 157 8.69 17.84 3.12
C VAL A 157 9.61 16.67 2.82
N ASN A 158 10.64 16.94 2.01
CA ASN A 158 11.74 16.00 1.78
C ASN A 158 12.29 15.44 3.09
N THR A 159 12.68 14.16 3.07
CA THR A 159 13.21 13.40 4.20
C THR A 159 12.14 12.94 5.21
N PHE A 160 12.09 13.50 6.42
CA PHE A 160 11.25 13.02 7.50
C PHE A 160 10.27 14.09 8.00
N SER A 161 9.07 13.67 8.31
CA SER A 161 8.11 14.42 9.13
C SER A 161 7.52 13.51 10.19
N CYS A 162 7.10 14.06 11.33
CA CYS A 162 6.36 13.34 12.35
C CYS A 162 4.91 13.81 12.35
N LEU A 163 3.97 12.86 12.27
CA LEU A 163 2.58 13.12 12.61
C LEU A 163 2.44 13.04 14.13
N VAL A 164 2.05 14.15 14.74
CA VAL A 164 1.89 14.27 16.21
C VAL A 164 0.42 14.47 16.53
N LEU A 165 -0.11 13.73 17.50
CA LEU A 165 -1.49 13.83 17.98
C LEU A 165 -1.54 14.27 19.45
N GLN A 166 -2.56 15.05 19.80
CA GLN A 166 -2.89 15.38 21.19
C GLN A 166 -4.40 15.20 21.41
N ARG A 167 -4.77 14.50 22.48
CA ARG A 167 -6.16 14.36 22.92
C ARG A 167 -6.42 15.42 23.99
N VAL A 168 -7.17 16.47 23.66
CA VAL A 168 -7.47 17.59 24.58
C VAL A 168 -8.63 17.24 25.52
N LYS A 169 -9.63 16.52 24.99
CA LYS A 169 -10.73 15.86 25.72
C LYS A 169 -11.16 14.62 24.92
N HIS A 170 -12.10 13.84 25.45
CA HIS A 170 -12.48 12.53 24.90
C HIS A 170 -12.61 12.50 23.37
N ASP A 171 -13.29 13.47 22.76
CA ASP A 171 -13.51 13.53 21.30
C ASP A 171 -12.89 14.77 20.64
N ASP A 172 -11.87 15.36 21.26
CA ASP A 172 -11.19 16.55 20.74
C ASP A 172 -9.72 16.24 20.52
N TRP A 173 -9.40 16.03 19.25
CA TRP A 173 -8.08 15.69 18.78
C TRP A 173 -7.48 16.86 18.02
N LYS A 174 -6.21 17.13 18.33
CA LYS A 174 -5.37 18.04 17.56
C LYS A 174 -4.26 17.24 16.88
N ALA A 175 -3.90 17.65 15.68
CA ALA A 175 -2.83 17.03 14.92
C ALA A 175 -1.88 18.06 14.34
N TRP A 176 -0.61 17.67 14.23
CA TRP A 176 0.41 18.46 13.55
C TRP A 176 1.30 17.58 12.70
N MET A 177 1.66 18.07 11.52
CA MET A 177 2.83 17.56 10.78
C MET A 177 4.05 18.39 11.17
N VAL A 178 5.07 17.73 11.71
CA VAL A 178 6.31 18.39 12.17
C VAL A 178 7.48 17.89 11.33
N PRO A 179 8.05 18.73 10.43
CA PRO A 179 9.27 18.39 9.72
C PRO A 179 10.43 18.12 10.67
N VAL A 180 11.19 17.05 10.44
CA VAL A 180 12.37 16.71 11.24
C VAL A 180 13.56 16.33 10.36
N GLN A 181 14.76 16.41 10.91
CA GLN A 181 15.99 16.08 10.18
C GLN A 181 16.35 14.61 10.22
N ARG A 182 15.97 13.95 11.31
CA ARG A 182 16.32 12.56 11.58
C ARG A 182 15.11 11.85 12.13
N GLN A 183 14.94 10.62 11.68
CA GLN A 183 13.86 9.73 12.13
C GLN A 183 13.74 9.66 13.66
N ASN A 184 14.88 9.54 14.37
CA ASN A 184 14.89 9.43 15.82
C ASN A 184 14.34 10.66 16.57
N GLN A 185 14.11 11.79 15.88
CA GLN A 185 13.41 12.94 16.46
C GLN A 185 11.91 12.67 16.61
N CYS A 186 11.32 11.77 15.81
CA CYS A 186 9.93 11.34 15.98
C CYS A 186 9.74 10.46 17.23
N ALA A 187 10.80 9.88 17.79
CA ALA A 187 10.72 9.13 19.05
C ALA A 187 10.75 10.02 20.31
N GLN A 188 10.96 11.33 20.15
CA GLN A 188 11.05 12.27 21.28
C GLN A 188 9.67 12.72 21.75
N ALA A 189 9.58 13.15 23.01
CA ALA A 189 8.38 13.81 23.50
C ALA A 189 8.21 15.18 22.82
N PHE A 190 7.00 15.46 22.34
CA PHE A 190 6.65 16.76 21.81
C PHE A 190 6.01 17.61 22.92
N THR A 191 6.34 18.89 22.92
CA THR A 191 5.83 19.94 23.81
C THR A 191 5.36 21.09 22.92
N ALA A 192 4.55 22.00 23.47
CA ALA A 192 4.14 23.20 22.73
C ALA A 192 5.33 24.02 22.18
N ALA A 193 6.50 23.95 22.82
CA ALA A 193 7.71 24.67 22.41
C ALA A 193 8.43 24.03 21.22
N ASN A 194 8.48 22.70 21.13
CA ASN A 194 9.22 21.98 20.07
C ASN A 194 8.36 21.52 18.89
N LEU A 195 7.05 21.80 18.92
CA LEU A 195 6.19 21.64 17.75
C LEU A 195 6.55 22.58 16.60
N LYS A 196 7.34 23.65 16.81
CA LYS A 196 7.62 24.62 15.74
C LYS A 196 8.88 24.23 14.93
N PRO A 197 8.82 24.20 13.58
CA PRO A 197 7.66 24.47 12.73
C PRO A 197 6.68 23.29 12.69
N ALA A 198 5.38 23.56 12.90
CA ALA A 198 4.31 22.58 12.78
C ALA A 198 3.25 23.09 11.82
N PHE A 199 2.72 22.20 11.01
CA PHE A 199 1.51 22.43 10.25
C PHE A 199 0.32 21.82 10.98
N GLU A 200 -0.62 22.66 11.39
CA GLU A 200 -1.84 22.19 12.05
C GLU A 200 -2.77 21.47 11.06
N LEU A 201 -3.18 20.27 11.44
CA LEU A 201 -4.05 19.38 10.68
C LEU A 201 -5.39 19.20 11.40
N SER A 202 -6.43 18.83 10.64
CA SER A 202 -7.71 18.40 11.20
C SER A 202 -7.71 16.90 11.47
N VAL A 203 -8.42 16.50 12.51
CA VAL A 203 -8.61 15.09 12.89
C VAL A 203 -10.11 14.81 12.94
N VAL A 204 -10.51 13.69 12.35
CA VAL A 204 -11.83 13.11 12.57
C VAL A 204 -11.65 11.72 13.14
N ALA A 205 -12.17 11.52 14.35
CA ALA A 205 -12.11 10.25 15.05
C ALA A 205 -13.38 9.44 14.82
N THR A 206 -13.20 8.17 14.46
CA THR A 206 -14.27 7.18 14.30
C THR A 206 -14.15 6.16 15.43
N THR A 207 -15.21 6.07 16.23
CA THR A 207 -15.32 5.04 17.27
C THR A 207 -15.80 3.74 16.63
N PRO A 208 -15.09 2.62 16.80
CA PRO A 208 -15.52 1.33 16.28
C PRO A 208 -16.75 0.79 17.03
N SER A 209 -17.46 -0.15 16.42
CA SER A 209 -18.48 -0.96 17.05
C SER A 209 -17.96 -1.67 18.30
N ALA A 210 -18.85 -1.90 19.26
CA ALA A 210 -18.50 -2.53 20.53
C ALA A 210 -17.77 -3.87 20.33
N GLY A 211 -16.60 -4.01 20.97
CA GLY A 211 -15.78 -5.23 20.92
C GLY A 211 -14.77 -5.27 19.77
N GLN A 212 -14.85 -4.34 18.81
CA GLN A 212 -13.85 -4.24 17.76
C GLN A 212 -12.63 -3.45 18.25
N VAL A 213 -11.44 -4.02 18.04
CA VAL A 213 -10.16 -3.39 18.37
C VAL A 213 -9.71 -2.55 17.18
N VAL A 214 -9.17 -1.35 17.40
CA VAL A 214 -8.54 -0.59 16.31
C VAL A 214 -7.09 -1.09 16.13
N PRO A 215 -6.68 -1.50 14.91
CA PRO A 215 -5.32 -1.96 14.69
C PRO A 215 -4.35 -0.77 14.78
N ALA A 216 -3.22 -0.96 15.46
CA ALA A 216 -2.22 0.08 15.68
C ALA A 216 -1.34 0.28 14.42
N VAL A 217 -1.96 0.57 13.29
CA VAL A 217 -1.32 0.72 11.97
C VAL A 217 -1.47 2.15 11.45
N ALA A 218 -0.66 2.50 10.45
CA ALA A 218 -0.83 3.71 9.66
C ALA A 218 -1.20 3.36 8.21
N ARG A 219 -2.08 4.16 7.61
CA ARG A 219 -2.60 3.98 6.24
C ARG A 219 -2.67 5.31 5.50
N TRP A 220 -2.43 5.27 4.19
CA TRP A 220 -2.88 6.33 3.30
C TRP A 220 -4.37 6.13 2.98
N ASP A 221 -5.06 7.23 2.75
CA ASP A 221 -6.45 7.25 2.31
C ASP A 221 -6.64 8.42 1.34
N TRP A 222 -7.58 8.29 0.41
CA TRP A 222 -7.85 9.30 -0.61
C TRP A 222 -9.24 9.91 -0.44
N ASP A 223 -9.28 11.21 -0.17
CA ASP A 223 -10.51 11.98 -0.24
C ASP A 223 -10.81 12.32 -1.71
N ALA A 224 -11.74 11.56 -2.30
CA ALA A 224 -12.18 11.78 -3.67
C ALA A 224 -12.96 13.09 -3.89
N LYS A 225 -13.45 13.76 -2.83
CA LYS A 225 -14.14 15.04 -2.89
C LYS A 225 -13.16 16.20 -2.79
N ALA A 226 -12.31 16.23 -1.76
CA ALA A 226 -11.29 17.27 -1.59
C ALA A 226 -10.03 17.04 -2.45
N LYS A 227 -9.96 15.88 -3.13
CA LYS A 227 -8.85 15.49 -3.99
C LYS A 227 -7.51 15.51 -3.27
N THR A 228 -7.49 14.97 -2.05
CA THR A 228 -6.31 15.01 -1.19
C THR A 228 -6.05 13.65 -0.57
N GLN A 229 -4.78 13.35 -0.36
CA GLN A 229 -4.36 12.25 0.48
C GLN A 229 -4.56 12.64 1.94
N LEU A 230 -4.91 11.63 2.73
CA LEU A 230 -5.18 11.65 4.16
C LEU A 230 -4.32 10.58 4.83
N ILE A 231 -4.08 10.73 6.13
CA ILE A 231 -3.39 9.72 6.94
C ILE A 231 -4.37 9.15 7.94
N GLY A 232 -4.57 7.84 7.91
CA GLY A 232 -5.33 7.12 8.92
C GLY A 232 -4.40 6.45 9.93
N VAL A 233 -4.64 6.67 11.23
CA VAL A 233 -3.90 6.05 12.33
C VAL A 233 -4.83 5.70 13.49
N ARG A 234 -4.43 4.73 14.31
CA ARG A 234 -5.06 4.53 15.61
C ARG A 234 -4.84 5.76 16.51
N CYS A 235 -5.87 6.14 17.27
CA CYS A 235 -5.79 7.18 18.29
C CYS A 235 -6.64 6.76 19.51
N ALA A 236 -5.98 6.32 20.57
CA ALA A 236 -6.65 5.65 21.69
C ALA A 236 -7.49 4.43 21.22
N GLU A 237 -8.77 4.39 21.55
CA GLU A 237 -9.74 3.37 21.10
C GLU A 237 -10.39 3.70 19.75
N GLN A 238 -10.01 4.80 19.10
CA GLN A 238 -10.62 5.31 17.88
C GLN A 238 -9.68 5.16 16.68
N TRP A 239 -10.26 5.23 15.49
CA TRP A 239 -9.51 5.45 14.26
C TRP A 239 -9.53 6.94 13.93
N CYS A 240 -8.35 7.57 13.83
CA CYS A 240 -8.22 8.97 13.47
C CYS A 240 -7.83 9.10 12.01
N THR A 241 -8.70 9.75 11.24
CA THR A 241 -8.37 10.26 9.90
C THR A 241 -7.83 11.67 10.06
N VAL A 242 -6.62 11.91 9.56
CA VAL A 242 -5.89 13.17 9.67
C VAL A 242 -5.68 13.77 8.29
N GLY A 243 -5.93 15.07 8.15
CA GLY A 243 -5.82 15.76 6.87
C GLY A 243 -5.78 17.28 6.99
N PRO A 244 -5.87 17.99 5.86
CA PRO A 244 -5.86 19.45 5.84
C PRO A 244 -7.04 20.05 6.63
N LYS A 245 -6.97 21.34 6.98
CA LYS A 245 -8.09 22.05 7.61
C LYS A 245 -9.36 21.93 6.77
N GLY A 246 -10.49 21.70 7.43
CA GLY A 246 -11.77 21.46 6.74
C GLY A 246 -11.94 20.03 6.21
N LEU A 247 -11.14 19.08 6.74
CA LEU A 247 -11.21 17.67 6.44
C LEU A 247 -12.66 17.15 6.45
N THR A 248 -13.04 16.50 5.35
CA THR A 248 -14.18 15.59 5.31
C THR A 248 -13.61 14.18 5.14
N PRO A 249 -13.82 13.25 6.09
CA PRO A 249 -13.35 11.88 5.90
C PRO A 249 -13.97 11.29 4.65
N SER A 250 -13.18 10.56 3.86
CA SER A 250 -13.74 9.70 2.83
C SER A 250 -14.62 8.65 3.50
N GLU A 251 -15.77 8.37 2.90
CA GLU A 251 -16.67 7.33 3.39
C GLU A 251 -15.92 5.98 3.46
N SER A 252 -16.22 5.18 4.47
CA SER A 252 -15.77 3.78 4.47
C SER A 252 -16.33 3.08 3.24
N TYR A 253 -15.56 2.14 2.70
CA TYR A 253 -16.04 1.35 1.57
C TYR A 253 -17.29 0.57 1.97
N ILE A 254 -18.37 0.77 1.22
CA ILE A 254 -19.60 0.00 1.35
C ILE A 254 -19.72 -0.93 0.14
N ALA A 255 -19.31 -2.20 0.28
CA ALA A 255 -19.62 -3.23 -0.71
C ALA A 255 -21.13 -3.53 -0.70
N THR A 256 -21.80 -3.37 -1.83
CA THR A 256 -23.12 -3.96 -2.02
C THR A 256 -22.97 -5.48 -1.91
N GLY A 257 -23.69 -6.12 -0.99
CA GLY A 257 -23.58 -7.57 -0.81
C GLY A 257 -22.33 -8.05 -0.07
N MET A 258 -21.76 -7.22 0.82
CA MET A 258 -20.74 -7.64 1.79
C MET A 258 -21.08 -9.00 2.39
N ILE A 259 -20.06 -9.85 2.51
CA ILE A 259 -20.14 -11.02 3.38
C ILE A 259 -20.29 -10.49 4.81
N ALA A 260 -21.35 -10.92 5.50
CA ALA A 260 -21.65 -10.47 6.87
C ALA A 260 -20.44 -10.63 7.81
N ASP A 261 -19.64 -11.67 7.60
CA ASP A 261 -18.47 -11.98 8.41
C ASP A 261 -17.39 -10.90 8.30
N ALA A 262 -17.18 -10.31 7.13
CA ALA A 262 -16.16 -9.26 6.92
C ALA A 262 -16.64 -7.84 7.23
N ALA A 263 -17.94 -7.65 7.53
CA ALA A 263 -18.55 -6.34 7.71
C ALA A 263 -17.85 -5.48 8.77
N ALA A 264 -17.40 -6.09 9.87
CA ALA A 264 -16.66 -5.39 10.92
C ALA A 264 -15.33 -4.81 10.40
N ASN A 265 -14.63 -5.52 9.50
CA ASN A 265 -13.36 -5.06 8.96
C ASN A 265 -13.52 -3.80 8.08
N PHE A 266 -14.70 -3.55 7.50
CA PHE A 266 -14.96 -2.33 6.71
C PHE A 266 -15.22 -1.08 7.53
N GLU A 267 -15.60 -1.24 8.80
CA GLU A 267 -15.92 -0.10 9.66
C GLU A 267 -14.68 0.77 9.92
N ILE A 268 -13.53 0.13 10.09
CA ILE A 268 -12.27 0.78 10.45
C ILE A 268 -11.25 0.58 9.34
N LYS A 269 -10.88 1.69 8.69
CA LYS A 269 -9.92 1.73 7.56
C LYS A 269 -8.53 1.22 7.90
N GLY A 270 -8.19 1.03 9.18
CA GLY A 270 -6.94 0.37 9.56
C GLY A 270 -6.89 -1.12 9.21
N TYR A 271 -8.04 -1.79 9.02
CA TYR A 271 -8.07 -3.22 8.71
C TYR A 271 -7.84 -3.53 7.24
N TYR A 272 -8.39 -2.71 6.36
CA TYR A 272 -8.34 -2.88 4.92
C TYR A 272 -7.50 -1.79 4.27
N ASP A 273 -7.27 -1.93 2.98
CA ASP A 273 -6.63 -0.90 2.17
C ASP A 273 -7.51 -0.62 0.96
N GLU A 274 -7.69 0.66 0.65
CA GLU A 274 -8.41 1.10 -0.53
C GLU A 274 -7.57 2.13 -1.26
N GLN A 275 -7.31 1.87 -2.53
CA GLN A 275 -6.55 2.79 -3.35
C GLN A 275 -6.97 2.76 -4.80
N GLN A 276 -6.67 3.87 -5.46
CA GLN A 276 -6.63 3.90 -6.91
C GLN A 276 -5.37 3.18 -7.36
N LEU A 277 -5.56 2.07 -8.07
CA LEU A 277 -4.47 1.25 -8.56
C LEU A 277 -3.73 1.97 -9.70
N ALA A 278 -2.56 1.49 -10.06
CA ALA A 278 -1.77 2.02 -11.14
C ALA A 278 -1.96 1.24 -12.44
N GLU A 279 -1.70 1.93 -13.54
CA GLU A 279 -1.44 1.30 -14.81
C GLU A 279 -0.05 1.77 -15.27
N PHE A 280 0.65 0.92 -16.03
CA PHE A 280 1.98 1.23 -16.57
C PHE A 280 2.00 1.31 -18.10
N PRO A 281 1.12 2.10 -18.74
CA PRO A 281 1.09 2.21 -20.20
C PRO A 281 2.36 2.91 -20.70
N GLY A 282 3.06 2.27 -21.64
CA GLY A 282 4.22 2.90 -22.30
C GLY A 282 5.40 3.20 -21.38
N GLY A 283 5.52 2.53 -20.23
CA GLY A 283 6.64 2.71 -19.31
C GLY A 283 6.46 3.84 -18.29
N VAL A 284 5.26 4.42 -18.19
CA VAL A 284 4.95 5.49 -17.24
C VAL A 284 3.84 5.02 -16.32
N LEU A 285 4.06 5.15 -15.01
CA LEU A 285 3.08 4.81 -14.00
C LEU A 285 2.03 5.92 -13.88
N THR A 286 0.77 5.59 -14.14
CA THR A 286 -0.35 6.53 -14.11
C THR A 286 -1.49 5.99 -13.25
N PRO A 287 -2.25 6.84 -12.54
CA PRO A 287 -3.42 6.37 -11.81
C PRO A 287 -4.43 5.73 -12.75
N ALA A 288 -4.74 4.46 -12.52
CA ALA A 288 -5.75 3.70 -13.23
C ALA A 288 -7.13 4.30 -12.97
N THR A 289 -8.12 3.96 -13.80
CA THR A 289 -9.50 4.40 -13.53
C THR A 289 -10.18 3.60 -12.41
N ASN A 290 -9.63 2.45 -12.04
CA ASN A 290 -10.20 1.55 -11.05
C ASN A 290 -9.70 1.85 -9.63
N VAL A 291 -10.51 1.47 -8.65
CA VAL A 291 -10.19 1.55 -7.23
C VAL A 291 -10.32 0.13 -6.68
N GLY A 292 -9.25 -0.37 -6.08
CA GLY A 292 -9.19 -1.68 -5.46
C GLY A 292 -9.27 -1.57 -3.95
N THR A 293 -10.13 -2.38 -3.35
CA THR A 293 -10.31 -2.50 -1.90
C THR A 293 -9.92 -3.91 -1.49
N LEU A 294 -8.88 -4.05 -0.68
CA LEU A 294 -8.39 -5.32 -0.17
C LEU A 294 -8.67 -5.42 1.33
N VAL A 295 -9.41 -6.46 1.72
CA VAL A 295 -10.02 -6.57 3.04
C VAL A 295 -9.60 -7.89 3.66
N PRO A 296 -9.10 -7.93 4.91
CA PRO A 296 -8.73 -9.18 5.53
C PRO A 296 -9.98 -10.04 5.78
N SER A 297 -9.82 -11.35 5.67
CA SER A 297 -10.85 -12.30 6.06
C SER A 297 -11.19 -12.11 7.55
N ALA A 298 -12.47 -12.22 7.90
CA ALA A 298 -12.93 -12.18 9.28
C ALA A 298 -12.23 -13.21 10.19
N GLN A 299 -11.79 -14.33 9.61
CA GLN A 299 -11.14 -15.42 10.33
C GLN A 299 -9.61 -15.26 10.40
N LEU A 300 -9.03 -14.24 9.76
CA LEU A 300 -7.59 -14.07 9.67
C LEU A 300 -6.94 -13.97 11.05
N GLY A 301 -7.53 -13.19 11.96
CA GLY A 301 -7.05 -13.07 13.34
C GLY A 301 -6.97 -14.41 14.07
N ALA A 302 -8.00 -15.24 13.94
CA ALA A 302 -8.02 -16.58 14.53
C ALA A 302 -7.02 -17.52 13.86
N ALA A 303 -6.81 -17.41 12.55
CA ALA A 303 -5.88 -18.24 11.80
C ALA A 303 -4.40 -17.96 12.16
N ILE A 304 -4.05 -16.71 12.47
CA ILE A 304 -2.67 -16.32 12.82
C ILE A 304 -2.41 -16.34 14.34
N ALA A 305 -3.45 -16.33 15.18
CA ALA A 305 -3.34 -16.30 16.63
C ALA A 305 -2.50 -17.43 17.26
N PRO A 306 -2.52 -18.69 16.75
CA PRO A 306 -1.66 -19.75 17.28
C PRO A 306 -0.16 -19.47 17.14
N LYS A 307 0.22 -18.40 16.41
CA LYS A 307 1.62 -18.02 16.09
C LYS A 307 2.43 -19.21 15.61
N ASN A 308 1.77 -20.11 14.89
CA ASN A 308 2.37 -21.29 14.33
C ASN A 308 1.72 -21.56 12.98
N PHE A 309 2.42 -22.34 12.16
CA PHE A 309 2.00 -22.57 10.78
C PHE A 309 0.96 -23.67 10.62
N THR A 310 0.40 -24.21 11.71
CA THR A 310 -0.45 -25.42 11.67
C THR A 310 -1.70 -25.22 10.82
N ALA A 311 -2.36 -24.07 10.94
CA ALA A 311 -3.57 -23.77 10.17
C ALA A 311 -3.35 -23.74 8.65
N TYR A 312 -2.11 -23.44 8.21
CA TYR A 312 -1.75 -23.28 6.80
C TYR A 312 -1.08 -24.54 6.23
N ASN A 313 -0.70 -25.51 7.07
CA ASN A 313 0.10 -26.66 6.65
C ASN A 313 -0.74 -27.70 5.90
N GLY A 314 -0.65 -27.70 4.57
CA GLY A 314 -1.48 -28.59 3.74
C GLY A 314 -2.95 -28.16 3.65
N THR A 315 -3.28 -26.97 4.14
CA THR A 315 -4.64 -26.41 4.12
C THR A 315 -4.64 -25.03 3.49
N TRP A 316 -5.57 -24.80 2.56
CA TRP A 316 -5.84 -23.47 2.04
C TRP A 316 -6.67 -22.69 3.06
N VAL A 317 -6.15 -21.57 3.53
CA VAL A 317 -6.82 -20.67 4.48
C VAL A 317 -7.25 -19.41 3.72
N HIS A 318 -8.50 -19.01 3.86
CA HIS A 318 -8.99 -17.75 3.31
C HIS A 318 -8.39 -16.60 4.11
N VAL A 319 -7.69 -15.67 3.47
CA VAL A 319 -6.99 -14.59 4.17
C VAL A 319 -7.45 -13.19 3.81
N ALA A 320 -7.99 -12.97 2.62
CA ALA A 320 -8.47 -11.65 2.20
C ALA A 320 -9.45 -11.71 1.03
N ASP A 321 -10.31 -10.71 0.95
CA ASP A 321 -11.25 -10.45 -0.13
C ASP A 321 -10.79 -9.21 -0.92
N VAL A 322 -10.97 -9.23 -2.25
CA VAL A 322 -10.64 -8.11 -3.15
C VAL A 322 -11.88 -7.65 -3.90
N TYR A 323 -12.19 -6.37 -3.74
CA TYR A 323 -13.29 -5.69 -4.40
C TYR A 323 -12.75 -4.61 -5.35
N MET A 324 -13.34 -4.48 -6.53
CA MET A 324 -12.95 -3.46 -7.51
C MET A 324 -14.17 -2.64 -7.93
N ARG A 325 -14.12 -1.30 -7.76
CA ARG A 325 -15.26 -0.40 -8.05
C ARG A 325 -15.57 -0.18 -9.54
N ARG A 326 -14.74 -0.70 -10.44
CA ARG A 326 -14.83 -0.60 -11.92
C ARG A 326 -14.13 -1.79 -12.55
N GLU A 327 -14.21 -1.90 -13.88
CA GLU A 327 -13.46 -2.89 -14.68
C GLU A 327 -12.03 -3.07 -14.15
N ALA A 328 -11.66 -4.31 -13.87
CA ALA A 328 -10.37 -4.63 -13.27
C ALA A 328 -9.20 -4.45 -14.26
N GLY A 329 -9.46 -4.27 -15.55
CA GLY A 329 -8.42 -4.00 -16.54
C GLY A 329 -7.35 -5.08 -16.59
N SER A 330 -6.08 -4.69 -16.49
CA SER A 330 -4.94 -5.62 -16.44
C SER A 330 -5.03 -6.61 -15.27
N TYR A 331 -5.60 -6.21 -14.13
CA TYR A 331 -5.70 -7.03 -12.92
C TYR A 331 -6.61 -8.25 -13.07
N GLU A 332 -7.58 -8.19 -13.97
CA GLU A 332 -8.35 -9.37 -14.31
C GLU A 332 -7.46 -10.46 -14.93
N LYS A 333 -6.60 -10.05 -15.88
CA LYS A 333 -5.70 -10.94 -16.58
C LYS A 333 -4.47 -11.35 -15.77
N SER A 334 -3.94 -10.49 -14.89
CA SER A 334 -2.78 -10.84 -14.04
C SER A 334 -3.21 -11.53 -12.75
N LEU A 335 -4.16 -10.97 -12.01
CA LEU A 335 -4.50 -11.41 -10.65
C LEU A 335 -5.84 -12.12 -10.50
N ASN A 336 -6.69 -12.13 -11.52
CA ASN A 336 -8.05 -12.74 -11.48
C ASN A 336 -9.05 -11.88 -10.69
N PHE A 337 -8.80 -10.58 -10.58
CA PHE A 337 -9.76 -9.66 -9.98
C PHE A 337 -10.92 -9.39 -10.95
N ILE A 338 -12.08 -9.10 -10.40
CA ILE A 338 -13.27 -8.77 -11.17
C ILE A 338 -13.70 -7.36 -10.81
N GLY A 339 -13.97 -6.58 -11.85
CA GLY A 339 -14.50 -5.24 -11.75
C GLY A 339 -16.01 -5.23 -11.87
N ASP A 340 -16.68 -4.47 -11.02
CA ASP A 340 -18.10 -4.16 -11.24
C ASP A 340 -18.33 -2.64 -11.10
N PRO A 341 -18.79 -1.96 -12.16
CA PRO A 341 -19.10 -0.52 -12.12
C PRO A 341 -20.26 -0.16 -11.18
N VAL A 342 -21.10 -1.11 -10.78
CA VAL A 342 -22.26 -0.94 -9.87
C VAL A 342 -21.94 -1.49 -8.47
N GLY A 343 -20.72 -1.99 -8.26
CA GLY A 343 -20.31 -2.75 -7.09
C GLY A 343 -20.70 -4.23 -7.24
N PRO A 344 -19.86 -5.17 -6.79
CA PRO A 344 -20.05 -6.57 -7.14
C PRO A 344 -21.39 -7.08 -6.62
N PRO A 345 -22.18 -7.84 -7.40
CA PRO A 345 -23.33 -8.54 -6.88
C PRO A 345 -22.88 -9.45 -5.73
N LYS A 346 -23.77 -9.63 -4.76
CA LYS A 346 -23.50 -10.41 -3.54
C LYS A 346 -22.84 -11.75 -3.88
N GLY A 347 -21.55 -11.88 -3.55
CA GLY A 347 -20.76 -13.09 -3.78
C GLY A 347 -19.82 -13.09 -4.98
N GLU A 348 -19.72 -12.02 -5.77
CA GLU A 348 -18.79 -11.93 -6.92
C GLU A 348 -17.58 -11.04 -6.64
N HIS A 349 -16.68 -11.50 -5.76
CA HIS A 349 -15.38 -10.87 -5.51
C HIS A 349 -14.27 -11.90 -5.72
N ALA A 350 -13.04 -11.41 -5.76
CA ALA A 350 -11.89 -12.30 -5.73
C ALA A 350 -11.50 -12.59 -4.28
N GLU A 351 -11.21 -13.85 -3.99
CA GLU A 351 -10.76 -14.30 -2.67
C GLU A 351 -9.28 -14.71 -2.77
N ILE A 352 -8.50 -14.32 -1.78
CA ILE A 352 -7.08 -14.67 -1.64
C ILE A 352 -6.96 -15.72 -0.55
N TRP A 353 -6.34 -16.84 -0.91
CA TRP A 353 -6.10 -17.94 -0.01
C TRP A 353 -4.62 -18.23 0.09
N LEU A 354 -4.12 -18.51 1.29
CA LEU A 354 -2.74 -18.90 1.52
C LEU A 354 -2.63 -20.36 1.95
N CYS A 355 -1.50 -20.97 1.63
CA CYS A 355 -1.14 -22.33 1.98
C CYS A 355 0.38 -22.41 2.22
N ARG A 356 0.77 -23.15 3.26
CA ARG A 356 2.15 -23.58 3.47
C ARG A 356 2.26 -25.04 3.05
N SER A 357 3.10 -25.33 2.06
CA SER A 357 3.21 -26.66 1.45
C SER A 357 4.64 -27.20 1.42
N GLY A 358 4.79 -28.52 1.50
CA GLY A 358 6.08 -29.20 1.39
C GLY A 358 6.62 -29.27 -0.04
N ASP A 359 5.83 -28.80 -0.99
CA ASP A 359 6.24 -28.66 -2.36
C ASP A 359 7.25 -27.51 -2.50
N THR A 360 8.46 -27.81 -2.95
CA THR A 360 9.59 -26.85 -3.08
C THR A 360 9.72 -26.26 -4.48
N ARG A 361 8.78 -26.57 -5.39
CA ARG A 361 8.86 -26.14 -6.79
C ARG A 361 8.46 -24.68 -7.00
N CYS A 362 7.95 -24.01 -5.97
CA CYS A 362 7.77 -22.56 -6.05
C CYS A 362 9.14 -21.89 -6.00
N ARG A 363 9.38 -21.01 -6.97
CA ARG A 363 10.61 -20.25 -7.10
C ARG A 363 10.26 -18.80 -7.42
N PRO A 364 11.03 -17.81 -6.94
CA PRO A 364 10.79 -16.40 -7.22
C PRO A 364 10.71 -16.08 -8.72
N ASP A 365 11.43 -16.83 -9.57
CA ASP A 365 11.45 -16.67 -11.03
C ASP A 365 10.26 -17.30 -11.76
N MET A 366 9.36 -18.01 -11.05
CA MET A 366 8.15 -18.61 -11.62
C MET A 366 6.89 -18.14 -10.89
N PRO A 367 6.40 -16.91 -11.18
CA PRO A 367 5.28 -16.32 -10.47
C PRO A 367 3.95 -17.04 -10.75
N PHE A 368 3.82 -17.77 -11.87
CA PHE A 368 2.59 -18.48 -12.24
C PHE A 368 2.76 -19.99 -12.29
N LEU A 369 1.97 -20.69 -11.48
CA LEU A 369 1.91 -22.15 -11.49
C LEU A 369 0.58 -22.59 -12.11
N TYR A 370 0.62 -23.01 -13.38
CA TYR A 370 -0.57 -23.44 -14.13
C TYR A 370 -1.29 -24.69 -13.58
N PHE A 371 -0.76 -25.39 -12.56
CA PHE A 371 -1.23 -26.73 -12.18
C PHE A 371 -1.19 -27.09 -10.69
N ARG A 372 -1.71 -26.27 -9.76
CA ARG A 372 -1.69 -26.65 -8.33
C ARG A 372 -3.00 -26.52 -7.57
N SER A 373 -3.91 -27.47 -7.78
CA SER A 373 -5.09 -27.61 -6.91
C SER A 373 -4.78 -28.11 -5.49
N ARG A 374 -3.59 -28.65 -5.22
CA ARG A 374 -3.29 -29.36 -3.96
C ARG A 374 -2.26 -28.63 -3.09
N CYS A 375 -2.70 -28.24 -1.90
CA CYS A 375 -1.84 -27.81 -0.80
C CYS A 375 -1.37 -29.08 -0.06
N HIS A 376 -0.13 -29.52 -0.27
CA HIS A 376 0.39 -30.73 0.38
C HIS A 376 1.01 -30.37 1.73
N ALA A 377 0.55 -31.03 2.80
CA ALA A 377 1.15 -30.87 4.12
C ALA A 377 2.64 -31.22 4.08
N SER A 378 3.44 -30.49 4.86
CA SER A 378 4.85 -30.75 5.10
C SER A 378 5.13 -30.84 6.58
N THR A 379 6.00 -31.76 6.96
CA THR A 379 6.67 -31.71 8.27
C THR A 379 8.08 -31.12 8.17
N ALA A 380 8.56 -30.80 6.96
CA ALA A 380 9.90 -30.30 6.74
C ALA A 380 10.03 -28.80 7.08
N ASP A 381 11.14 -28.47 7.71
CA ASP A 381 11.63 -27.09 7.81
C ASP A 381 11.92 -26.56 6.39
N GLY A 382 11.44 -25.35 6.09
CA GLY A 382 11.56 -24.76 4.74
C GLY A 382 10.38 -25.01 3.79
N ALA A 383 9.21 -25.40 4.31
CA ALA A 383 7.98 -25.45 3.52
C ALA A 383 7.70 -24.11 2.82
N THR A 384 7.29 -24.18 1.55
CA THR A 384 7.09 -23.00 0.70
C THR A 384 5.67 -22.47 0.82
N TRP A 385 5.51 -21.16 0.68
CA TRP A 385 4.23 -20.50 0.71
C TRP A 385 3.64 -20.33 -0.69
N TYR A 386 2.34 -20.54 -0.77
CA TYR A 386 1.56 -20.41 -1.98
C TYR A 386 0.34 -19.55 -1.71
N ALA A 387 -0.03 -18.76 -2.71
CA ALA A 387 -1.32 -18.12 -2.78
C ALA A 387 -2.15 -18.72 -3.91
N LYS A 388 -3.47 -18.70 -3.75
CA LYS A 388 -4.39 -18.80 -4.88
C LYS A 388 -5.40 -17.67 -4.83
N ILE A 389 -5.79 -17.20 -6.00
CA ILE A 389 -6.83 -16.20 -6.16
C ILE A 389 -7.99 -16.83 -6.93
N THR A 390 -9.11 -16.97 -6.25
CA THR A 390 -10.36 -17.55 -6.77
C THR A 390 -11.37 -16.46 -7.04
N ARG A 391 -12.23 -16.67 -8.05
CA ARG A 391 -13.46 -15.90 -8.24
C ARG A 391 -14.51 -16.81 -8.88
N PRO A 392 -15.81 -16.56 -8.65
CA PRO A 392 -16.88 -17.29 -9.35
C PRO A 392 -16.70 -17.23 -10.87
N GLY A 393 -16.93 -18.34 -11.57
CA GLY A 393 -16.93 -18.40 -13.03
C GLY A 393 -15.56 -18.34 -13.73
N ALA A 394 -14.45 -18.12 -13.01
CA ALA A 394 -13.12 -18.06 -13.61
C ALA A 394 -12.17 -19.16 -13.12
N LYS A 395 -11.10 -19.38 -13.89
CA LYS A 395 -10.02 -20.27 -13.50
C LYS A 395 -9.24 -19.67 -12.34
N THR A 396 -9.02 -20.46 -11.29
CA THR A 396 -8.14 -20.10 -10.18
C THR A 396 -6.73 -19.82 -10.68
N LYS A 397 -6.11 -18.75 -10.16
CA LYS A 397 -4.68 -18.47 -10.37
C LYS A 397 -3.90 -18.82 -9.12
N TYR A 398 -2.68 -19.31 -9.31
CA TYR A 398 -1.78 -19.72 -8.24
C TYR A 398 -0.48 -18.95 -8.35
N PHE A 399 0.01 -18.51 -7.19
CA PHE A 399 1.20 -17.68 -7.07
C PHE A 399 2.17 -18.29 -6.07
N CYS A 400 3.44 -18.05 -6.33
CA CYS A 400 4.45 -18.09 -5.29
C CYS A 400 4.23 -16.96 -4.29
N THR A 401 4.36 -17.28 -3.01
CA THR A 401 4.26 -16.28 -1.93
C THR A 401 5.59 -16.15 -1.22
N VAL A 402 6.06 -14.92 -1.06
CA VAL A 402 7.25 -14.63 -0.25
C VAL A 402 6.82 -14.42 1.19
N TYR A 403 7.30 -15.30 2.08
CA TYR A 403 7.08 -15.17 3.51
C TYR A 403 8.23 -14.38 4.15
N ARG A 404 7.89 -13.34 4.90
CA ARG A 404 8.84 -12.52 5.63
C ARG A 404 8.60 -12.69 7.14
N PRO A 405 9.50 -13.39 7.86
CA PRO A 405 9.34 -13.55 9.31
C PRO A 405 9.65 -12.23 10.03
N HIS A 406 8.90 -11.96 11.09
CA HIS A 406 9.06 -10.80 11.95
C HIS A 406 9.13 -11.26 13.41
N ALA A 407 10.26 -11.85 13.77
CA ALA A 407 10.48 -12.44 15.09
C ALA A 407 10.18 -11.44 16.21
N GLY A 408 9.28 -11.82 17.13
CA GLY A 408 8.89 -11.00 18.29
C GLY A 408 7.83 -9.93 18.00
N ALA A 409 7.49 -9.65 16.74
CA ALA A 409 6.43 -8.71 16.41
C ALA A 409 5.04 -9.34 16.55
N GLN A 410 4.04 -8.53 16.91
CA GLN A 410 2.64 -8.96 16.93
C GLN A 410 1.96 -8.48 15.66
N ILE A 411 1.89 -9.32 14.63
CA ILE A 411 1.32 -8.90 13.35
C ILE A 411 -0.19 -8.67 13.50
N PRO A 412 -0.72 -7.46 13.23
CA PRO A 412 -2.17 -7.22 13.25
C PRO A 412 -2.81 -7.94 12.05
N PRO A 413 -4.02 -8.52 12.16
CA PRO A 413 -4.63 -9.30 11.08
C PRO A 413 -5.23 -8.39 10.01
N VAL A 414 -4.37 -7.84 9.15
CA VAL A 414 -4.73 -6.86 8.12
C VAL A 414 -4.27 -7.32 6.75
N ALA A 415 -4.86 -6.74 5.71
CA ALA A 415 -4.46 -6.95 4.33
C ALA A 415 -4.29 -5.57 3.67
N ARG A 416 -3.29 -5.44 2.80
CA ARG A 416 -3.01 -4.18 2.12
C ARG A 416 -2.36 -4.37 0.76
N TRP A 417 -2.46 -3.35 -0.08
CA TRP A 417 -1.76 -3.35 -1.35
C TRP A 417 -0.26 -3.13 -1.13
N ARG A 418 0.54 -3.68 -2.04
CA ARG A 418 1.99 -3.49 -2.09
C ARG A 418 2.30 -2.64 -3.30
N TRP A 419 2.71 -1.39 -3.09
CA TRP A 419 3.20 -0.55 -4.18
C TRP A 419 4.50 -1.08 -4.75
N ARG A 420 4.52 -1.33 -6.06
CA ARG A 420 5.70 -1.72 -6.81
C ARG A 420 6.06 -0.60 -7.78
N THR A 421 7.19 -0.74 -8.45
CA THR A 421 7.68 0.28 -9.39
C THR A 421 6.85 0.36 -10.66
N ASP A 422 6.13 -0.71 -11.00
CA ASP A 422 5.42 -0.90 -12.26
C ASP A 422 3.99 -1.46 -12.10
N ASP A 423 3.57 -1.86 -10.90
CA ASP A 423 2.24 -2.41 -10.62
C ASP A 423 2.00 -2.46 -9.09
N GLU A 424 0.99 -3.22 -8.67
CA GLU A 424 0.66 -3.51 -7.29
C GLU A 424 0.67 -5.02 -7.00
N GLY A 425 1.23 -5.36 -5.85
CA GLY A 425 1.15 -6.67 -5.24
C GLY A 425 0.19 -6.66 -4.06
N VAL A 426 0.17 -7.76 -3.30
CA VAL A 426 -0.67 -7.88 -2.11
C VAL A 426 0.16 -8.33 -0.91
N TRP A 427 0.00 -7.62 0.21
CA TRP A 427 0.49 -8.00 1.53
C TRP A 427 -0.67 -8.49 2.39
N VAL A 428 -0.53 -9.67 2.98
CA VAL A 428 -1.47 -10.18 4.00
C VAL A 428 -0.70 -10.73 5.18
N SER A 429 -1.22 -10.52 6.38
CA SER A 429 -0.66 -11.13 7.60
C SER A 429 -0.64 -12.65 7.51
N CYS A 430 0.41 -13.25 8.03
CA CYS A 430 0.48 -14.69 8.26
C CYS A 430 1.19 -14.98 9.59
N PRO A 431 1.22 -16.24 10.07
CA PRO A 431 1.78 -16.53 11.39
C PRO A 431 3.23 -16.03 11.50
N GLU A 432 3.49 -15.21 12.53
CA GLU A 432 4.82 -14.66 12.85
C GLU A 432 5.44 -13.79 11.73
N GLY A 433 4.67 -13.37 10.72
CA GLY A 433 5.23 -12.67 9.58
C GLY A 433 4.22 -12.07 8.61
N CYS A 434 4.72 -11.66 7.45
CA CYS A 434 3.93 -11.16 6.34
C CYS A 434 4.05 -12.09 5.15
N CYS A 435 2.98 -12.19 4.37
CA CYS A 435 2.95 -13.00 3.16
C CYS A 435 2.65 -12.13 1.94
N GLU A 436 3.60 -12.12 1.02
CA GLU A 436 3.58 -11.33 -0.19
C GLU A 436 3.07 -12.16 -1.36
N THR A 437 1.96 -11.76 -1.96
CA THR A 437 1.45 -12.39 -3.18
C THR A 437 1.83 -11.53 -4.38
N ASN A 438 2.29 -12.19 -5.45
CA ASN A 438 2.77 -11.55 -6.68
C ASN A 438 4.10 -10.81 -6.50
N ALA A 439 5.12 -11.50 -6.00
CA ALA A 439 6.35 -10.86 -5.52
C ALA A 439 7.41 -10.52 -6.58
N ASP A 440 7.27 -10.89 -7.86
CA ASP A 440 8.23 -10.57 -8.96
C ASP A 440 7.63 -10.94 -10.36
N GLN A 441 6.97 -10.02 -11.08
CA GLN A 441 6.45 -10.29 -12.44
C GLN A 441 7.14 -9.46 -13.52
#